data_AF-A0A7T1FRJ0-F1
#
_entry.id   AF-A0A7T1FRJ0-F1
#
_cell.length_a   1.000
_cell.length_b   1.000
_cell.length_c   1.000
_cell.angle_alpha   90.00
_cell.angle_beta   90.00
_cell.angle_gamma   90.00
#
_symmetry.space_group_name_H-M   'P 1'
#
loop_
_entity.id
_entity.type
_entity.pdbx_description
1 polymer ?
#
loop_
_entity_poly.entity_id
_entity_poly.type
_entity_poly.pdbx_seq_one_letter_code
_entity_poly.pdbx_strand_id
1 'polypeptide(L)'
;FERNISVGSEDDIITTLNVPMLSAVSQWRFAQRLAKLALSSMLEVLNEKPFVSKSVRDLMWGYDDPLLRIAKDIIPPDQRMPYDKFGFFIEKNGSTDGLFNVFTGVNDMTK
;
A
#
# COMPACT_ATOMS: atom_id res chain seq x y z
N PHE A 1 -1.12 0.29 -20.05
CA PHE A 1 -1.62 1.67 -20.00
C PHE A 1 -1.95 2.11 -21.41
N GLU A 2 -3.18 2.60 -21.65
CA GLU A 2 -3.59 3.11 -22.96
C GLU A 2 -3.92 4.60 -22.85
N ARG A 3 -3.03 5.45 -23.38
CA ARG A 3 -3.09 6.90 -23.19
C ARG A 3 -4.29 7.56 -23.88
N ASN A 4 -4.67 7.07 -25.06
CA ASN A 4 -5.77 7.61 -25.89
C ASN A 4 -7.16 7.46 -25.26
N ILE A 5 -7.33 6.52 -24.34
CA ILE A 5 -8.60 6.27 -23.61
C ILE A 5 -8.51 6.66 -22.13
N SER A 6 -7.42 7.35 -21.73
CA SER A 6 -7.21 7.84 -20.38
C SER A 6 -7.39 9.36 -20.33
N VAL A 7 -7.93 9.88 -19.22
CA VAL A 7 -8.10 11.33 -19.01
C VAL A 7 -6.75 12.08 -18.94
N GLY A 8 -5.67 11.38 -18.57
CA GLY A 8 -4.38 11.98 -18.23
C GLY A 8 -3.20 11.02 -18.35
N SER A 9 -2.02 11.47 -17.91
CA SER A 9 -0.80 10.64 -17.85
C SER A 9 -0.76 9.81 -16.58
N GLU A 10 0.01 8.71 -16.59
CA GLU A 10 0.42 8.08 -15.32
C GLU A 10 1.36 8.99 -14.50
N ASP A 11 1.94 10.01 -15.12
CA ASP A 11 2.83 10.97 -14.44
C ASP A 11 2.07 12.15 -13.82
N ASP A 12 0.74 12.21 -13.98
CA ASP A 12 -0.09 13.24 -13.39
C ASP A 12 -0.04 13.13 -11.86
N ILE A 13 0.09 14.27 -11.19
CA ILE A 13 0.25 14.33 -9.73
C ILE A 13 -1.12 14.40 -9.05
N ILE A 14 -1.34 13.50 -8.09
CA ILE A 14 -2.53 13.48 -7.24
C ILE A 14 -2.09 13.71 -5.79
N THR A 15 -2.79 14.62 -5.12
CA THR A 15 -2.69 14.78 -3.67
C THR A 15 -3.77 13.96 -3.00
N THR A 16 -3.37 13.01 -2.17
CA THR A 16 -4.28 12.10 -1.47
C THR A 16 -3.79 11.84 -0.05
N LEU A 17 -4.56 11.07 0.71
CA LEU A 17 -4.19 10.63 2.05
C LEU A 17 -2.90 9.79 2.01
N ASN A 18 -2.03 10.01 2.99
CA ASN A 18 -0.86 9.18 3.21
C ASN A 18 -1.28 7.84 3.83
N VAL A 19 -1.63 6.89 2.97
CA VAL A 19 -2.12 5.57 3.39
C VAL A 19 -1.10 4.80 4.25
N PRO A 20 0.21 4.77 3.95
CA PRO A 20 1.21 4.17 4.84
C PRO A 20 1.18 4.75 6.26
N MET A 21 1.26 6.08 6.39
CA MET A 21 1.21 6.77 7.68
C MET A 21 -0.08 6.47 8.46
N LEU A 22 -1.23 6.60 7.79
CA LEU A 22 -2.54 6.36 8.42
C LEU A 22 -2.71 4.90 8.84
N SER A 23 -2.19 3.96 8.04
CA SER A 23 -2.19 2.53 8.38
C SER A 23 -1.35 2.26 9.62
N ALA A 24 -0.17 2.88 9.74
CA ALA A 24 0.69 2.76 10.93
C ALA A 24 0.00 3.31 12.18
N VAL A 25 -0.59 4.52 12.10
CA VAL A 25 -1.35 5.13 13.20
C VAL A 25 -2.55 4.28 13.61
N SER A 26 -3.28 3.74 12.62
CA SER A 26 -4.44 2.88 12.87
C SER A 26 -4.07 1.59 13.60
N GLN A 27 -3.00 0.92 13.16
CA GLN A 27 -2.52 -0.31 13.82
C GLN A 27 -2.10 -0.06 15.28
N TRP A 28 -1.51 1.10 15.57
CA TRP A 28 -0.98 1.43 16.90
C TRP A 28 -1.96 2.23 17.78
N ARG A 29 -3.21 2.40 17.34
CA ARG A 29 -4.23 3.22 18.03
C ARG A 29 -4.53 2.78 19.46
N PHE A 30 -4.29 1.51 19.79
CA PHE A 30 -4.50 0.94 21.13
C PHE A 30 -3.20 0.59 21.86
N ALA A 31 -2.04 0.94 21.30
CA ALA A 31 -0.77 0.71 21.96
C ALA A 31 -0.66 1.51 23.28
N GLN A 32 0.23 1.05 24.16
CA GLN A 32 0.59 1.74 25.39
C GLN A 32 1.06 3.18 25.09
N ARG A 33 0.87 4.10 26.05
CA ARG A 33 1.17 5.53 25.86
C ARG A 33 2.60 5.78 25.36
N LEU A 34 3.57 5.06 25.87
CA LEU A 34 4.97 5.20 25.46
C LEU A 34 5.19 4.82 23.98
N ALA A 35 4.55 3.75 23.51
CA ALA A 35 4.61 3.32 22.12
C ALA A 35 3.95 4.34 21.17
N LYS A 36 2.83 4.94 21.59
CA LYS A 36 2.19 6.04 20.84
C LYS A 36 3.09 7.26 20.72
N LEU A 37 3.76 7.65 21.81
CA LEU A 37 4.71 8.77 21.80
C LEU A 37 5.90 8.48 20.88
N ALA A 38 6.46 7.27 20.95
CA ALA A 38 7.54 6.85 20.06
C ALA A 38 7.14 6.92 18.57
N LEU A 39 5.94 6.42 18.24
CA LEU A 39 5.39 6.53 16.88
C LEU A 39 5.23 8.01 16.47
N SER A 40 4.62 8.84 17.31
CA SER A 40 4.46 10.27 17.03
C SER A 40 5.79 10.97 16.77
N SER A 41 6.81 10.74 17.61
CA SER A 41 8.15 11.29 17.41
C SER A 41 8.80 10.79 16.13
N MET A 42 8.62 9.51 15.78
CA MET A 42 9.13 8.96 14.52
C MET A 42 8.48 9.63 13.30
N LEU A 43 7.15 9.77 13.29
CA LEU A 43 6.41 10.45 12.21
C LEU A 43 6.89 11.90 12.04
N GLU A 44 7.14 12.60 13.14
CA GLU A 44 7.65 13.97 13.13
C GLU A 44 9.08 14.06 12.58
N VAL A 45 9.99 13.19 13.03
CA VAL A 45 11.38 13.13 12.55
C VAL A 45 11.45 12.82 11.06
N LEU A 46 10.57 11.96 10.56
CA LEU A 46 10.48 11.62 9.13
C LEU A 46 9.71 12.66 8.32
N ASN A 47 9.16 13.70 8.97
CA ASN A 47 8.35 14.73 8.35
C ASN A 47 7.16 14.14 7.57
N GLU A 48 6.55 13.09 8.11
CA GLU A 48 5.40 12.43 7.53
C GLU A 48 4.16 13.32 7.66
N LYS A 49 3.48 13.53 6.53
CA LYS A 49 2.31 14.38 6.44
C LYS A 49 1.06 13.54 6.19
N PRO A 50 -0.12 13.93 6.73
CA PRO A 50 -1.37 13.22 6.49
C PRO A 50 -1.78 13.15 5.00
N PHE A 51 -1.24 14.05 4.18
CA PHE A 51 -1.45 14.08 2.74
C PHE A 51 -0.10 14.01 2.01
N VAL A 52 -0.07 13.29 0.90
CA VAL A 52 1.09 13.14 0.01
C VAL A 52 0.68 13.47 -1.41
N SER A 53 1.61 14.06 -2.15
CA SER A 53 1.47 14.31 -3.59
C SER A 53 2.40 13.38 -4.35
N LYS A 54 1.84 12.48 -5.15
CA LYS A 54 2.57 11.44 -5.90
C LYS A 54 1.97 11.30 -7.30
N SER A 55 2.74 10.74 -8.22
CA SER A 55 2.21 10.43 -9.56
C SER A 55 1.17 9.30 -9.49
N VAL A 56 0.28 9.21 -10.46
CA VAL A 56 -0.63 8.06 -10.61
C VAL A 56 0.16 6.75 -10.68
N ARG A 57 1.29 6.75 -11.40
CA ARG A 57 2.22 5.62 -11.52
C ARG A 57 2.68 5.13 -10.15
N ASP A 58 3.17 6.05 -9.33
CA ASP A 58 3.67 5.76 -7.99
C ASP A 58 2.58 5.18 -7.08
N LEU A 59 1.40 5.82 -7.08
CA LEU A 59 0.28 5.38 -6.25
C LEU A 59 -0.23 3.99 -6.66
N MET A 60 -0.28 3.68 -7.95
CA MET A 60 -0.76 2.39 -8.44
C MET A 60 0.29 1.29 -8.26
N TRP A 61 1.53 1.55 -8.69
CA TRP A 61 2.52 0.48 -8.91
C TRP A 61 3.63 0.42 -7.87
N GLY A 62 3.80 1.46 -7.06
CA GLY A 62 4.75 1.47 -5.96
C GLY A 62 5.62 2.71 -5.90
N TYR A 63 5.73 3.31 -4.71
CA TYR A 63 6.77 4.27 -4.36
C TYR A 63 7.45 3.90 -3.04
N ASP A 64 8.68 4.38 -2.89
CA ASP A 64 9.46 4.25 -1.66
C ASP A 64 8.91 5.19 -0.58
N ASP A 65 8.50 4.59 0.54
CA ASP A 65 7.98 5.30 1.70
C ASP A 65 8.97 5.19 2.88
N PRO A 66 9.36 6.31 3.52
CA PRO A 66 10.31 6.29 4.63
C PRO A 66 9.86 5.44 5.81
N LEU A 67 8.55 5.38 6.10
CA LEU A 67 8.02 4.56 7.19
C LEU A 67 8.16 3.08 6.88
N LEU A 68 7.87 2.67 5.64
CA LEU A 68 8.04 1.28 5.23
C LEU A 68 9.50 0.82 5.32
N ARG A 69 10.44 1.70 5.00
CA ARG A 69 11.87 1.38 5.12
C ARG A 69 12.27 1.10 6.56
N ILE A 70 11.82 1.93 7.50
CA ILE A 70 12.13 1.78 8.94
C ILE A 70 11.35 0.64 9.57
N ALA A 71 10.12 0.40 9.13
CA ALA A 71 9.29 -0.69 9.60
C ALA A 71 9.98 -2.06 9.42
N LYS A 72 10.81 -2.25 8.38
CA LYS A 72 11.57 -3.48 8.20
C LYS A 72 12.57 -3.75 9.32
N ASP A 73 13.16 -2.72 9.91
CA ASP A 73 14.17 -2.89 10.96
C ASP A 73 13.52 -3.11 12.33
N ILE A 74 12.32 -2.56 12.54
CA ILE A 74 11.65 -2.54 13.84
C ILE A 74 10.60 -3.65 13.98
N ILE A 75 9.87 -3.98 12.91
CA ILE A 75 8.75 -4.93 12.97
C ILE A 75 9.29 -6.37 12.92
N PRO A 76 8.78 -7.27 13.78
CA PRO A 76 9.11 -8.70 13.71
C PRO A 76 8.84 -9.31 12.33
N PRO A 77 9.68 -10.25 11.84
CA PRO A 77 9.53 -10.81 10.49
C PRO A 77 8.14 -11.37 10.18
N ASP A 78 7.44 -11.92 11.16
CA ASP A 78 6.09 -12.47 11.07
C ASP A 78 4.98 -11.41 10.88
N GLN A 79 5.29 -10.15 11.18
CA GLN A 79 4.36 -9.01 11.08
C GLN A 79 4.77 -7.99 10.00
N ARG A 80 5.89 -8.22 9.31
CA ARG A 80 6.35 -7.34 8.23
C ARG A 80 5.38 -7.42 7.06
N MET A 81 5.15 -6.27 6.43
CA MET A 81 4.57 -6.28 5.10
C MET A 81 5.51 -7.04 4.16
N PRO A 82 4.98 -7.88 3.25
CA PRO A 82 5.79 -8.66 2.33
C PRO A 82 6.45 -7.80 1.24
N TYR A 83 6.16 -6.50 1.20
CA TYR A 83 6.60 -5.57 0.15
C TYR A 83 7.41 -4.42 0.72
N ASP A 84 8.32 -3.93 -0.13
CA ASP A 84 9.30 -2.90 0.21
C ASP A 84 8.83 -1.47 -0.09
N LYS A 85 7.74 -1.35 -0.84
CA LYS A 85 7.16 -0.10 -1.34
C LYS A 85 5.67 -0.08 -1.04
N PHE A 86 5.08 1.11 -1.12
CA PHE A 86 3.63 1.25 -1.10
C PHE A 86 3.10 1.49 -2.52
N GLY A 87 2.12 0.70 -2.94
CA GLY A 87 1.29 0.95 -4.12
C GLY A 87 -0.01 0.15 -4.00
N PHE A 88 -1.11 0.65 -4.52
CA PHE A 88 -2.41 -0.03 -4.41
C PHE A 88 -2.44 -1.39 -5.11
N PHE A 89 -1.68 -1.52 -6.20
CA PHE A 89 -1.55 -2.73 -7.02
C PHE A 89 -0.09 -3.17 -7.09
N ILE A 90 0.67 -2.96 -6.01
CA ILE A 90 2.06 -3.38 -5.94
C ILE A 90 2.20 -4.88 -6.25
N GLU A 91 3.18 -5.22 -7.10
CA GLU A 91 3.45 -6.58 -7.58
C GLU A 91 2.28 -7.30 -8.28
N LYS A 92 1.17 -6.60 -8.56
CA LYS A 92 0.02 -7.21 -9.23
C LYS A 92 0.19 -7.36 -10.74
N ASN A 93 1.04 -6.53 -11.36
CA ASN A 93 1.24 -6.55 -12.81
C ASN A 93 1.92 -7.86 -13.27
N GLY A 94 1.21 -8.65 -14.07
CA GLY A 94 1.67 -9.97 -14.52
C GLY A 94 1.53 -11.08 -13.47
N SER A 95 0.91 -10.80 -12.32
CA SER A 95 0.59 -11.79 -11.30
C SER A 95 -0.77 -12.47 -11.55
N THR A 96 -1.07 -13.51 -10.78
CA THR A 96 -2.39 -14.14 -10.72
C THR A 96 -3.05 -13.84 -9.37
N ASP A 97 -4.37 -13.73 -9.36
CA ASP A 97 -5.16 -13.66 -8.11
C ASP A 97 -5.30 -15.03 -7.43
N GLY A 98 -4.72 -16.07 -8.02
CA GLY A 98 -4.63 -17.41 -7.44
C GLY A 98 -5.29 -18.47 -8.31
N LEU A 99 -5.46 -19.67 -7.72
CA LEU A 99 -6.16 -20.76 -8.37
C LEU A 99 -7.66 -20.59 -8.21
N PHE A 100 -8.38 -20.52 -9.33
CA PHE A 100 -9.83 -20.59 -9.36
C PHE A 100 -10.27 -21.98 -9.78
N ASN A 101 -11.06 -22.64 -8.94
CA ASN A 101 -11.74 -23.88 -9.30
C ASN A 101 -13.16 -23.52 -9.74
N VAL A 102 -13.46 -23.76 -11.02
CA VAL A 102 -14.74 -23.40 -11.64
C VAL A 102 -15.38 -24.67 -12.22
N PHE A 103 -16.70 -24.77 -12.11
CA PHE A 103 -17.45 -25.85 -12.74
C PHE A 103 -17.42 -25.70 -14.26
N THR A 104 -17.26 -26.81 -14.96
CA THR A 104 -17.20 -26.83 -16.43
C THR A 104 -18.58 -26.94 -17.09
N GLY A 105 -19.66 -27.12 -16.31
CA GLY A 105 -21.01 -27.37 -16.80
C GLY A 105 -21.24 -28.76 -17.41
N VAL A 106 -20.23 -29.64 -17.46
CA VAL A 106 -20.33 -30.96 -18.15
C VAL A 106 -21.39 -31.87 -17.51
N ASN A 107 -21.50 -31.86 -16.18
CA ASN A 107 -22.43 -32.72 -15.45
C ASN A 107 -23.76 -32.01 -15.10
N ASP A 108 -23.77 -30.68 -15.11
CA ASP A 108 -24.92 -29.86 -14.73
C ASP A 108 -24.75 -28.47 -15.35
N MET A 109 -25.52 -28.16 -16.40
CA MET A 109 -25.43 -26.87 -17.10
C MET A 109 -25.86 -25.67 -16.24
N THR A 110 -26.46 -25.91 -15.08
CA THR A 110 -26.81 -24.84 -14.13
C THR A 110 -25.63 -24.45 -13.23
N LYS A 111 -24.47 -25.10 -13.36
CA LYS A 111 -23.25 -24.88 -12.57
C LYS A 111 -22.02 -24.61 -13.42
#